data_AF-A0A9W7ECV1-F1
#
_entry.id   AF-A0A9W7ECV1-F1
#
_cell.length_a   1.000
_cell.length_b   1.000
_cell.length_c   1.000
_cell.angle_alpha   90.00
_cell.angle_beta   90.00
_cell.angle_gamma   90.00
#
_symmetry.space_group_name_H-M   'P 1'
#
loop_
_entity.id
_entity.type
_entity.pdbx_description
1 polymer ?
#
loop_
_entity_poly.entity_id
_entity_poly.type
_entity_poly.pdbx_seq_one_letter_code
_entity_poly.pdbx_strand_id
1 'polypeptide(L)'
;MVWSDEGVLVDFEDSEESGHGLIHMYNKNVTRAPEGWQEDVENVLVLGDSTGDATMADGGKDFRAVLKVGFCNDLTEEKATRYEEHFDIVVDGREGFGFVKEMISSIVRE
;
A
#
# COMPACT_ATOMS: atom_id res chain seq x y z
N MET A 1 11.98 -17.87 -7.92
CA MET A 1 10.72 -18.67 -8.05
C MET A 1 11.13 -20.11 -8.21
N VAL A 2 10.58 -21.02 -7.41
CA VAL A 2 10.92 -22.45 -7.41
C VAL A 2 9.81 -23.22 -8.11
N TRP A 3 10.19 -24.00 -9.12
CA TRP A 3 9.27 -24.79 -9.92
C TRP A 3 9.54 -26.28 -9.69
N SER A 4 8.49 -27.10 -9.67
CA SER A 4 8.62 -28.57 -9.69
C SER A 4 9.11 -29.05 -11.06
N ASP A 5 9.53 -30.31 -11.13
CA ASP A 5 9.88 -30.97 -12.41
C ASP A 5 8.70 -31.03 -13.40
N GLU A 6 7.46 -30.89 -12.92
CA GLU A 6 6.24 -30.83 -13.73
C GLU A 6 5.90 -29.40 -14.21
N GLY A 7 6.73 -28.40 -13.89
CA GLY A 7 6.51 -27.00 -14.25
C GLY A 7 5.45 -26.29 -13.39
N VAL A 8 5.19 -26.78 -12.18
CA VAL A 8 4.27 -26.14 -11.23
C VAL A 8 5.06 -25.23 -10.28
N LEU A 9 4.59 -23.99 -10.05
CA LEU A 9 5.20 -23.09 -9.08
C LEU A 9 4.93 -23.64 -7.67
N VAL A 10 5.99 -24.01 -6.96
CA VAL A 10 5.89 -24.62 -5.62
C VAL A 10 6.40 -23.72 -4.51
N ASP A 11 7.26 -22.76 -4.83
CA ASP A 11 7.79 -21.82 -3.84
C ASP A 11 8.31 -20.53 -4.48
N PHE A 12 8.64 -19.56 -3.65
CA PHE A 12 9.41 -18.38 -4.02
C PHE A 12 10.72 -18.42 -3.24
N GLU A 13 11.85 -18.32 -3.94
CA GLU A 13 13.13 -18.17 -3.27
C GLU A 13 13.10 -16.86 -2.48
N ASP A 14 13.16 -16.97 -1.17
CA ASP A 14 13.45 -15.83 -0.32
C ASP A 14 14.89 -15.39 -0.63
N SER A 15 15.05 -14.18 -1.16
CA SER A 15 16.40 -13.62 -1.30
C SER A 15 16.90 -13.24 0.07
N GLU A 16 17.97 -13.90 0.55
CA GLU A 16 18.62 -13.52 1.81
C GLU A 16 19.04 -12.04 1.83
N GLU A 17 19.24 -11.43 0.65
CA GLU A 17 19.54 -10.01 0.47
C GLU A 17 18.41 -9.05 0.89
N SER A 18 17.14 -9.44 0.76
CA SER A 18 16.01 -8.54 1.08
C SER A 18 15.63 -8.57 2.56
N GLY A 19 16.09 -9.55 3.35
CA GLY A 19 15.71 -9.75 4.76
C GLY A 19 14.22 -10.01 5.02
N HIS A 20 13.39 -9.86 3.99
CA HIS A 20 11.95 -9.98 4.01
C HIS A 20 11.57 -10.96 2.90
N GLY A 21 10.88 -12.05 3.26
CA GLY A 21 10.41 -13.02 2.29
C GLY A 21 9.35 -12.45 1.33
N LEU A 22 8.82 -13.28 0.43
CA LEU A 22 7.86 -12.87 -0.62
C LEU A 22 6.80 -11.85 -0.14
N ILE A 23 6.71 -10.69 -0.80
CA ILE A 23 5.64 -9.71 -0.58
C ILE A 23 4.45 -10.05 -1.48
N HIS A 24 3.26 -10.16 -0.88
CA HIS A 24 2.00 -10.45 -1.55
C HIS A 24 0.85 -9.61 -0.97
N MET A 25 -0.33 -9.69 -1.57
CA MET A 25 -1.49 -8.83 -1.24
C MET A 25 -1.98 -8.86 0.22
N TYR A 26 -1.50 -9.78 1.06
CA TYR A 26 -1.97 -9.91 2.46
C TYR A 26 -0.86 -9.67 3.50
N ASN A 27 0.36 -9.33 3.08
CA ASN A 27 1.46 -9.11 4.02
C ASN A 27 2.15 -7.74 3.86
N LYS A 28 1.49 -6.81 3.15
CA LYS A 28 1.94 -5.43 2.96
C LYS A 28 1.76 -4.64 4.24
N ASN A 29 2.81 -4.49 5.03
CA ASN A 29 2.83 -3.67 6.24
C ASN A 29 4.26 -3.18 6.49
N VAL A 30 4.48 -2.43 7.57
CA VAL A 30 5.78 -1.78 7.79
C VAL A 30 6.94 -2.75 7.99
N THR A 31 6.67 -4.01 8.36
CA THR A 31 7.71 -5.04 8.50
C THR A 31 8.31 -5.45 7.16
N ARG A 32 7.73 -5.00 6.04
CA ARG A 32 8.26 -5.20 4.67
C ARG A 32 9.00 -3.98 4.14
N ALA A 33 9.02 -2.89 4.89
CA ALA A 33 9.72 -1.68 4.51
C ALA A 33 11.15 -1.67 5.09
N PRO A 34 12.11 -0.98 4.45
CA PRO A 34 13.50 -0.92 4.91
C PRO A 34 13.62 -0.45 6.36
N GLU A 35 14.51 -1.02 7.16
CA GLU A 35 14.73 -0.56 8.53
C GLU A 35 15.04 0.95 8.60
N GLY A 36 14.54 1.63 9.64
CA GLY A 36 14.81 3.05 9.89
C GLY A 36 13.99 4.04 9.07
N TRP A 37 13.15 3.61 8.11
CA TRP A 37 12.39 4.54 7.25
C TRP A 37 11.44 5.50 8.00
N GLN A 38 11.07 5.14 9.23
CA GLN A 38 10.10 5.85 10.06
C GLN A 38 10.72 6.85 11.03
N GLU A 39 12.05 6.86 11.21
CA GLU A 39 12.71 7.53 12.35
C GLU A 39 12.38 9.03 12.47
N ASP A 40 12.05 9.69 11.36
CA ASP A 40 11.66 11.11 11.32
C ASP A 40 10.30 11.35 10.60
N VAL A 41 9.45 10.34 10.51
CA VAL A 41 8.17 10.42 9.79
C VAL A 41 7.01 10.54 10.77
N GLU A 42 6.45 11.74 10.91
CA GLU A 42 5.25 11.94 11.75
C GLU A 42 3.93 11.69 11.01
N ASN A 43 3.84 11.98 9.72
CA ASN A 43 2.58 11.91 8.98
C ASN A 43 2.77 11.07 7.71
N VAL A 44 1.86 10.14 7.46
CA VAL A 44 1.95 9.17 6.37
C VAL A 44 0.75 9.31 5.44
N LEU A 45 1.04 9.31 4.14
CA LEU A 45 0.05 9.17 3.09
C LEU A 45 0.23 7.79 2.45
N VAL A 46 -0.77 6.92 2.60
CA VAL A 46 -0.83 5.61 1.94
C VAL A 46 -1.64 5.78 0.65
N LEU A 47 -1.03 5.40 -0.48
CA LEU A 47 -1.70 5.34 -1.78
C LEU A 47 -1.73 3.88 -2.23
N GLY A 48 -2.90 3.35 -2.59
CA GLY A 48 -3.04 1.95 -2.96
C GLY A 48 -4.14 1.70 -3.98
N ASP A 49 -4.00 0.67 -4.79
CA ASP A 49 -4.99 0.27 -5.81
C ASP A 49 -5.59 -1.11 -5.51
N SER A 50 -5.28 -1.67 -4.34
CA SER A 50 -5.88 -2.89 -3.82
C SER A 50 -6.16 -2.73 -2.32
N THR A 51 -7.13 -3.47 -1.79
CA THR A 51 -7.42 -3.40 -0.34
C THR A 51 -6.25 -3.82 0.54
N GLY A 52 -5.32 -4.62 0.01
CA GLY A 52 -4.10 -5.02 0.72
C GLY A 52 -3.10 -3.88 0.91
N ASP A 53 -3.19 -2.80 0.14
CA ASP A 53 -2.30 -1.65 0.28
C ASP A 53 -2.66 -0.77 1.47
N ALA A 54 -3.91 -0.82 1.92
CA ALA A 54 -4.38 -0.04 3.06
C ALA A 54 -3.61 -0.35 4.36
N THR A 55 -2.96 -1.52 4.45
CA THR A 55 -2.20 -1.95 5.62
C THR A 55 -0.71 -1.60 5.55
N MET A 56 -0.23 -0.93 4.49
CA MET A 56 1.20 -0.64 4.32
C MET A 56 1.82 0.17 5.46
N ALA A 57 1.04 1.00 6.14
CA ALA A 57 1.47 1.78 7.31
C ALA A 57 1.23 1.05 8.65
N ASP A 58 0.59 -0.12 8.66
CA ASP A 58 0.25 -0.84 9.88
C ASP A 58 1.50 -1.40 10.57
N GLY A 59 1.56 -1.21 11.90
CA GLY A 59 2.71 -1.58 12.71
C GLY A 59 3.79 -0.50 12.80
N GLY A 60 3.63 0.64 12.12
CA GLY A 60 4.52 1.79 12.28
C GLY A 60 4.41 2.38 13.68
N LYS A 61 5.55 2.77 14.24
CA LYS A 61 5.60 3.42 15.55
C LYS A 61 5.57 4.93 15.34
N ASP A 62 4.81 5.62 16.19
CA ASP A 62 4.87 7.09 16.33
C ASP A 62 4.35 7.93 15.15
N PHE A 63 3.57 7.34 14.23
CA PHE A 63 2.80 8.15 13.26
C PHE A 63 1.72 8.97 13.98
N ARG A 64 1.79 10.29 13.86
CA ARG A 64 0.77 11.24 14.32
C ARG A 64 -0.50 11.16 13.50
N ALA A 65 -0.38 10.99 12.18
CA ALA A 65 -1.52 10.87 11.28
C ALA A 65 -1.20 9.94 10.11
N VAL A 66 -2.17 9.11 9.75
CA VAL A 66 -2.13 8.28 8.55
C VAL A 66 -3.38 8.59 7.73
N LEU A 67 -3.20 8.99 6.48
CA LEU A 67 -4.28 9.19 5.51
C LEU A 67 -4.15 8.13 4.42
N LYS A 68 -5.23 7.39 4.14
CA LYS A 68 -5.26 6.30 3.16
C LYS A 68 -6.14 6.68 1.97
N VAL A 69 -5.55 6.70 0.78
CA VAL A 69 -6.25 6.98 -0.48
C VAL A 69 -6.21 5.73 -1.38
N GLY A 70 -7.39 5.21 -1.69
CA GLY A 70 -7.59 4.04 -2.53
C GLY A 70 -7.98 4.40 -3.96
N PHE A 71 -7.25 3.90 -4.95
CA PHE A 71 -7.54 4.04 -6.37
C PHE A 71 -8.35 2.84 -6.85
N CYS A 72 -9.66 3.01 -6.98
CA CYS A 72 -10.54 1.95 -7.48
C CYS A 72 -10.60 2.03 -9.02
N ASN A 73 -9.84 1.19 -9.70
CA ASN A 73 -9.74 1.18 -11.18
C ASN A 73 -11.04 0.73 -11.88
N ASP A 74 -11.89 0.00 -11.17
CA ASP A 74 -13.17 -0.51 -11.66
C ASP A 74 -14.23 -0.23 -10.61
N LEU A 75 -14.75 0.99 -10.65
CA LEU A 75 -15.64 1.56 -9.63
C LEU A 75 -17.06 1.01 -9.77
N THR A 76 -17.24 -0.26 -9.38
CA THR A 76 -18.57 -0.84 -9.15
C THR A 76 -19.05 -0.51 -7.73
N GLU A 77 -20.36 -0.53 -7.48
CA GLU A 77 -20.89 -0.26 -6.13
C GLU A 77 -20.31 -1.20 -5.06
N GLU A 78 -20.14 -2.47 -5.40
CA GLU A 78 -19.54 -3.47 -4.50
C GLU A 78 -18.07 -3.15 -4.19
N LYS A 79 -17.29 -2.80 -5.22
CA LYS A 79 -15.87 -2.45 -5.04
C LYS A 79 -15.71 -1.12 -4.32
N ALA A 80 -16.55 -0.13 -4.60
CA ALA A 80 -16.55 1.14 -3.89
C ALA A 80 -16.77 0.92 -2.39
N THR A 81 -17.84 0.20 -2.03
CA THR A 81 -18.13 -0.16 -0.63
C THR A 81 -16.92 -0.83 0.04
N ARG A 82 -16.33 -1.82 -0.63
CA ARG A 82 -15.15 -2.52 -0.10
C ARG A 82 -13.94 -1.62 0.08
N TYR A 83 -13.71 -0.66 -0.81
CA TYR A 83 -12.60 0.29 -0.68
C TYR A 83 -12.86 1.30 0.44
N GLU A 84 -14.09 1.78 0.60
CA GLU A 84 -14.51 2.70 1.67
C GLU A 84 -14.33 2.08 3.07
N GLU A 85 -14.40 0.76 3.20
CA GLU A 85 -14.08 0.06 4.45
C GLU A 85 -12.58 0.10 4.82
N HIS A 86 -11.68 0.30 3.85
CA HIS A 86 -10.23 0.17 4.02
C HIS A 86 -9.47 1.49 3.85
N PHE A 87 -10.03 2.44 3.10
CA PHE A 87 -9.42 3.72 2.76
C PHE A 87 -10.29 4.88 3.25
N ASP A 88 -9.64 5.96 3.70
CA ASP A 88 -10.34 7.18 4.11
C ASP A 88 -10.96 7.91 2.92
N ILE A 89 -10.32 7.79 1.75
CA ILE A 89 -10.73 8.44 0.50
C ILE A 89 -10.63 7.40 -0.62
N VAL A 90 -11.69 7.27 -1.42
CA VAL A 90 -11.70 6.43 -2.62
C VAL A 90 -11.79 7.33 -3.84
N VAL A 91 -10.89 7.13 -4.80
CA VAL A 91 -10.86 7.85 -6.07
C VAL A 91 -11.02 6.87 -7.23
N ASP A 92 -11.60 7.33 -8.33
CA ASP A 92 -11.60 6.58 -9.58
C ASP A 92 -10.16 6.49 -10.09
N GLY A 93 -9.63 5.27 -10.18
CA GLY A 93 -8.25 5.03 -10.59
C GLY A 93 -7.92 5.57 -11.99
N ARG A 94 -8.93 5.74 -12.84
CA ARG A 94 -8.80 6.25 -14.22
C ARG A 94 -8.49 7.75 -14.27
N GLU A 95 -8.77 8.49 -13.20
CA GLU A 95 -8.47 9.93 -13.10
C GLU A 95 -7.01 10.22 -12.74
N GLY A 96 -6.25 9.18 -12.35
CA GLY A 96 -4.85 9.29 -11.96
C GLY A 96 -4.63 10.18 -10.73
N PHE A 97 -3.44 10.76 -10.61
CA PHE A 97 -3.01 11.46 -9.38
C PHE A 97 -3.48 12.92 -9.28
N GLY A 98 -4.47 13.36 -10.06
CA GLY A 98 -4.95 14.76 -10.05
C GLY A 98 -5.34 15.22 -8.65
N PHE A 99 -6.28 14.50 -8.04
CA PHE A 99 -6.76 14.73 -6.68
C PHE A 99 -5.61 14.75 -5.65
N VAL A 100 -4.73 13.73 -5.68
CA VAL A 100 -3.62 13.62 -4.72
C VAL A 100 -2.65 14.79 -4.84
N LYS A 101 -2.34 15.25 -6.07
CA LYS A 101 -1.47 16.41 -6.27
C LYS A 101 -2.08 17.68 -5.69
N GLU A 102 -3.37 17.93 -5.93
CA GLU A 102 -4.07 19.09 -5.38
C GLU A 102 -4.10 19.05 -3.85
N MET A 103 -4.41 17.89 -3.29
CA MET A 103 -4.38 17.65 -1.85
C MET A 103 -2.99 17.93 -1.25
N ILE A 104 -1.93 17.34 -1.80
CA ILE A 104 -0.56 17.57 -1.32
C ILE A 104 -0.18 19.05 -1.44
N SER A 105 -0.53 19.71 -2.54
CA SER A 105 -0.25 21.14 -2.75
C SER A 105 -0.96 22.05 -1.74
N SER A 106 -2.09 21.60 -1.16
CA SER A 106 -2.79 22.34 -0.10
C SER A 106 -2.14 22.19 1.28
N ILE A 107 -1.41 21.10 1.49
CA ILE A 107 -0.77 20.74 2.78
C ILE A 107 0.67 21.26 2.81
N VAL A 108 1.42 21.01 1.75
CA VAL A 108 2.81 21.43 1.60
C VAL A 108 2.80 22.85 1.08
N ARG A 109 3.09 23.81 1.96
CA ARG A 109 3.32 25.20 1.58
C ARG A 109 4.79 25.32 1.17
N GLU A 110 5.04 25.71 -0.08
CA GLU A 110 6.33 26.24 -0.51
C GLU A 110 6.61 27.62 0.13
#